data_AF-A0A1M7LXM2-F1
#
_entry.id   AF-A0A1M7LXM2-F1
#
_cell.length_a   1.000
_cell.length_b   1.000
_cell.length_c   1.000
_cell.angle_alpha   90.00
_cell.angle_beta   90.00
_cell.angle_gamma   90.00
#
_symmetry.space_group_name_H-M   'P 1'
#
loop_
_entity.id
_entity.type
_entity.pdbx_description
1 polymer ?
#
loop_
_entity_poly.entity_id
_entity_poly.type
_entity_poly.pdbx_seq_one_letter_code
_entity_poly.pdbx_strand_id
1 'polypeptide(L)'
;MKTFKFSIVLLALLFSRSLVQAGSFNAKNTTSTHDSLLAVKHPHLSEYKILESGPIIIYERQRPGDKLNLFKPVITHYFSVKGSDKVYLFTLENLKKIYREGEAFTVLDTYFSTDSDLLSFDRIHHEFRVNYYLSKADRA
;
A
#
# COMPACT_ATOMS: atom_id res chain seq x y z
N MET A 1 16.51 65.59 12.46
CA MET A 1 15.89 64.88 13.60
C MET A 1 14.42 64.62 13.30
N LYS A 2 14.01 63.36 13.14
CA LYS A 2 12.62 62.91 13.19
C LYS A 2 12.60 61.59 13.95
N THR A 3 11.88 61.56 15.06
CA THR A 3 11.78 60.40 15.97
C THR A 3 10.61 59.53 15.53
N PHE A 4 10.88 58.29 15.15
CA PHE A 4 9.86 57.28 14.94
C PHE A 4 9.52 56.67 16.31
N LYS A 5 8.30 56.93 16.81
CA LYS A 5 7.77 56.25 17.98
C LYS A 5 7.12 54.95 17.53
N PHE A 6 7.74 53.82 17.87
CA PHE A 6 7.17 52.50 17.65
C PHE A 6 6.00 52.24 18.62
N SER A 7 4.90 51.77 18.05
CA SER A 7 3.65 51.42 18.73
C SER A 7 3.84 50.14 19.55
N ILE A 8 3.76 50.26 20.88
CA ILE A 8 3.75 49.14 21.83
C ILE A 8 2.28 48.73 22.01
N VAL A 9 1.67 48.17 20.97
CA VAL A 9 0.36 47.51 21.05
C VAL A 9 0.42 46.23 20.22
N LEU A 10 1.36 45.33 20.56
CA LEU A 10 1.40 43.97 20.03
C LEU A 10 2.00 43.00 21.05
N LEU A 11 1.66 43.17 22.33
CA LEU A 11 2.10 42.30 23.43
C LEU A 11 0.92 41.70 24.23
N ALA A 12 -0.27 41.62 23.63
CA ALA A 12 -1.47 41.11 24.31
C ALA A 12 -2.38 40.28 23.39
N LEU A 13 -1.78 39.42 22.56
CA LEU A 13 -2.44 38.21 22.03
C LEU A 13 -1.63 37.01 22.55
N LEU A 14 -1.61 36.85 23.87
CA LEU A 14 -2.54 35.97 24.58
C LEU A 14 -2.40 34.52 24.11
N PHE A 15 -1.52 33.84 24.83
CA PHE A 15 -1.47 32.40 25.04
C PHE A 15 -2.87 31.82 25.26
N SER A 16 -3.55 31.45 24.17
CA SER A 16 -4.68 30.54 24.23
C SER A 16 -4.18 29.17 23.83
N ARG A 17 -3.46 28.52 24.75
CA ARG A 17 -3.32 27.07 24.72
C ARG A 17 -4.68 26.50 25.09
N SER A 18 -5.55 26.29 24.11
CA SER A 18 -6.68 25.40 24.30
C SER A 18 -6.12 23.99 24.42
N LEU A 19 -6.06 23.50 25.65
CA LEU A 19 -5.90 22.08 25.94
C LEU A 19 -7.21 21.42 25.49
N VAL A 20 -7.30 21.06 24.21
CA VAL A 20 -8.39 20.21 23.73
C VAL A 20 -8.11 18.83 24.29
N GLN A 21 -8.75 18.54 25.42
CA GLN A 21 -8.91 17.21 25.97
C GLN A 21 -9.70 16.40 24.95
N ALA A 22 -8.99 15.67 24.08
CA ALA A 22 -9.61 14.68 23.22
C ALA A 22 -10.24 13.61 24.12
N GLY A 23 -11.57 13.57 24.10
CA GLY A 23 -12.33 12.51 24.74
C GLY A 23 -11.80 11.16 24.25
N SER A 24 -11.45 10.32 25.22
CA SER A 24 -11.02 8.94 25.02
C SER A 24 -12.08 8.20 24.20
N PHE A 25 -11.82 8.04 22.90
CA PHE A 25 -12.50 7.00 22.14
C PHE A 25 -11.93 5.68 22.62
N ASN A 26 -12.75 4.99 23.41
CA ASN A 26 -12.55 3.61 23.82
C ASN A 26 -12.66 2.72 22.57
N ALA A 27 -11.64 2.76 21.71
CA ALA A 27 -11.46 1.84 20.60
C ALA A 27 -10.85 0.56 21.19
N LYS A 28 -11.75 -0.30 21.69
CA LYS A 28 -11.44 -1.67 22.03
C LYS A 28 -10.97 -2.38 20.74
N ASN A 29 -9.76 -2.94 20.80
CA ASN A 29 -9.13 -3.89 19.86
C ASN A 29 -8.20 -3.30 18.78
N THR A 30 -7.02 -2.84 19.17
CA THR A 30 -5.81 -2.98 18.34
C THR A 30 -5.03 -4.19 18.83
N THR A 31 -5.47 -5.38 18.43
CA THR A 31 -4.59 -6.54 18.36
C THR A 31 -3.55 -6.22 17.28
N SER A 32 -2.28 -6.36 17.64
CA SER A 32 -1.10 -6.11 16.78
C SER A 32 -1.26 -6.73 15.39
N THR A 33 -1.67 -5.93 14.41
CA THR A 33 -1.83 -6.34 13.02
C THR A 33 -0.55 -6.01 12.26
N HIS A 34 0.59 -6.55 12.70
CA HIS A 34 1.86 -6.41 11.97
C HIS A 34 2.34 -7.74 11.36
N ASP A 35 1.79 -8.89 11.77
CA ASP A 35 2.27 -10.21 11.30
C ASP A 35 1.31 -10.98 10.38
N SER A 36 0.09 -10.51 10.15
CA SER A 36 -0.90 -11.26 9.37
C SER A 36 -0.88 -10.91 7.88
N LEU A 37 -0.81 -11.92 7.01
CA LEU A 37 -1.06 -11.79 5.56
C LEU A 37 -2.39 -11.07 5.31
N LEU A 38 -2.39 -10.01 4.51
CA LEU A 38 -3.59 -9.23 4.21
C LEU A 38 -4.42 -9.89 3.11
N ALA A 39 -5.06 -11.01 3.44
CA ALA A 39 -5.99 -11.72 2.56
C ALA A 39 -7.34 -11.00 2.49
N VAL A 40 -7.90 -10.89 1.29
CA VAL A 40 -9.27 -10.42 1.06
C VAL A 40 -10.24 -11.53 1.44
N LYS A 41 -11.19 -11.23 2.33
CA LYS A 41 -12.27 -12.17 2.67
C LYS A 41 -13.32 -12.17 1.56
N HIS A 42 -13.64 -13.34 1.02
CA HIS A 42 -14.65 -13.54 -0.03
C HIS A 42 -14.47 -12.60 -1.24
N PRO A 43 -13.35 -12.71 -1.99
CA PRO A 43 -13.12 -11.85 -3.13
C PRO A 43 -14.16 -12.10 -4.23
N HIS A 44 -14.98 -11.10 -4.54
CA HIS A 44 -15.84 -11.10 -5.73
C HIS A 44 -15.00 -10.75 -6.96
N LEU A 45 -14.38 -11.75 -7.59
CA LEU A 45 -13.42 -11.56 -8.69
C LEU A 45 -13.98 -10.77 -9.89
N SER A 46 -15.30 -10.69 -10.06
CA SER A 46 -15.94 -9.85 -11.08
C SER A 46 -15.67 -8.35 -10.91
N GLU A 47 -15.28 -7.90 -9.71
CA GLU A 47 -14.92 -6.50 -9.43
C GLU A 47 -13.45 -6.19 -9.73
N TYR A 48 -12.68 -7.18 -10.17
CA TYR A 48 -11.24 -7.09 -10.35
C TYR A 48 -10.91 -7.18 -11.84
N LYS A 49 -10.15 -6.20 -12.32
CA LYS A 49 -9.51 -6.26 -13.63
C LYS A 49 -8.23 -7.08 -13.50
N ILE A 50 -8.07 -8.12 -14.31
CA ILE A 50 -6.80 -8.84 -14.41
C ILE A 50 -5.82 -7.96 -15.19
N LEU A 51 -4.69 -7.64 -14.58
CA LEU A 51 -3.59 -6.93 -15.25
C LEU A 51 -2.63 -7.91 -15.93
N GLU A 52 -2.34 -9.03 -15.27
CA GLU A 52 -1.43 -10.05 -15.78
C GLU A 52 -1.69 -11.40 -15.11
N SER A 53 -1.40 -12.49 -15.83
CA SER A 53 -1.51 -13.86 -15.33
C SER A 53 -0.21 -14.61 -15.57
N GLY A 54 0.68 -14.62 -14.57
CA GLY A 54 1.95 -15.34 -14.56
C GLY A 54 2.05 -16.35 -13.40
N PRO A 55 3.24 -16.52 -12.79
CA PRO A 55 3.39 -17.23 -11.51
C PRO A 55 2.43 -16.72 -10.41
N ILE A 56 2.18 -15.41 -10.41
CA ILE A 56 1.06 -14.80 -9.71
C ILE A 56 0.11 -14.13 -10.71
N ILE A 57 -1.17 -14.06 -10.35
CA ILE A 57 -2.16 -13.27 -11.08
C ILE A 57 -2.23 -11.92 -10.40
N ILE A 58 -2.02 -10.85 -11.16
CA ILE A 58 -2.07 -9.46 -10.68
C ILE A 58 -3.42 -8.87 -11.05
N TYR A 59 -4.09 -8.30 -10.07
CA TYR A 59 -5.40 -7.67 -10.22
C TYR A 59 -5.34 -6.19 -9.88
N GLU A 60 -6.20 -5.43 -10.53
CA GLU A 60 -6.53 -4.05 -10.20
C GLU A 60 -8.00 -3.99 -9.78
N ARG A 61 -8.27 -3.29 -8.68
CA ARG A 61 -9.64 -2.92 -8.29
C ARG A 61 -9.70 -1.41 -8.14
N GLN A 62 -10.65 -0.81 -8.82
CA GLN A 62 -10.96 0.60 -8.70
C GLN A 62 -12.13 0.79 -7.75
N ARG A 63 -12.00 1.69 -6.78
CA ARG A 63 -13.10 2.11 -5.91
C ARG A 63 -13.34 3.61 -6.06
N PRO A 64 -14.59 4.09 -5.92
CA PRO A 64 -14.84 5.51 -5.81
C PRO A 64 -14.02 6.11 -4.67
N GLY A 65 -13.39 7.25 -4.93
CA GLY A 65 -12.77 8.03 -3.87
C GLY A 65 -13.81 8.66 -2.96
N ASP A 66 -13.37 9.18 -1.83
CA ASP A 66 -14.21 9.94 -0.92
C ASP A 66 -14.26 11.43 -1.32
N LYS A 67 -14.98 12.22 -0.51
CA LYS A 67 -15.06 13.68 -0.68
C LYS A 67 -13.69 14.36 -0.61
N LEU A 68 -12.77 13.81 0.19
CA LEU A 68 -11.42 14.38 0.37
C LEU A 68 -10.58 14.22 -0.92
N ASN A 69 -10.76 13.12 -1.64
CA ASN A 69 -10.13 12.90 -2.94
C ASN A 69 -10.95 13.40 -4.13
N LEU A 70 -11.93 14.30 -3.91
CA LEU A 70 -12.83 14.81 -4.95
C LEU A 70 -13.50 13.68 -5.77
N PHE A 71 -13.81 12.55 -5.13
CA PHE A 71 -14.36 11.35 -5.76
C PHE A 71 -13.48 10.71 -6.85
N LYS A 72 -12.20 11.08 -6.96
CA LYS A 72 -11.27 10.44 -7.89
C LYS A 72 -11.15 8.95 -7.55
N PRO A 73 -11.17 8.04 -8.53
CA PRO A 73 -11.01 6.62 -8.28
C PRO A 73 -9.73 6.31 -7.51
N VAL A 74 -9.85 5.49 -6.47
CA VAL A 74 -8.73 4.89 -5.75
C VAL A 74 -8.44 3.54 -6.38
N ILE A 75 -7.24 3.41 -6.93
CA ILE A 75 -6.76 2.18 -7.55
C ILE A 75 -6.01 1.38 -6.48
N THR A 76 -6.36 0.11 -6.31
CA THR A 76 -5.67 -0.81 -5.41
C THR A 76 -5.33 -2.09 -6.13
N HIS A 77 -4.10 -2.56 -5.95
CA HIS A 77 -3.61 -3.78 -6.58
C HIS A 77 -3.67 -4.95 -5.62
N TYR A 78 -3.98 -6.11 -6.17
CA TYR A 78 -4.10 -7.38 -5.47
C TYR A 78 -3.38 -8.47 -6.24
N PHE A 79 -3.09 -9.58 -5.59
CA PHE A 79 -2.56 -10.75 -6.29
C PHE A 79 -3.10 -12.06 -5.73
N SER A 80 -3.02 -13.11 -6.54
CA SER A 80 -3.20 -14.50 -6.11
C SER A 80 -2.03 -15.32 -6.64
N VAL A 81 -1.67 -16.39 -5.93
CA VAL A 81 -0.72 -17.39 -6.45
C VAL A 81 -1.48 -18.24 -7.46
N LYS A 82 -0.85 -18.57 -8.59
CA LYS A 82 -1.47 -19.43 -9.61
C LYS A 82 -1.96 -20.73 -8.98
N GLY A 83 -3.24 -21.06 -9.21
CA GLY A 83 -3.90 -22.24 -8.63
C GLY A 83 -4.43 -22.06 -7.21
N SER A 84 -4.23 -20.89 -6.58
CA SER A 84 -4.84 -20.53 -5.31
C SER A 84 -6.18 -19.81 -5.51
N ASP A 85 -7.12 -20.05 -4.60
CA ASP A 85 -8.40 -19.34 -4.48
C ASP A 85 -8.27 -18.05 -3.65
N LYS A 86 -7.11 -17.80 -3.04
CA LYS A 86 -6.88 -16.67 -2.14
C LYS A 86 -6.35 -15.46 -2.89
N VAL A 87 -6.93 -14.30 -2.58
CA VAL A 87 -6.49 -13.00 -3.09
C VAL A 87 -5.93 -12.18 -1.92
N TYR A 88 -4.77 -11.57 -2.13
CA TYR A 88 -4.05 -10.79 -1.13
C TYR A 88 -3.80 -9.37 -1.64
N LEU A 89 -3.60 -8.42 -0.73
CA LEU A 89 -3.12 -7.10 -1.11
C LEU A 89 -1.73 -7.20 -1.74
N PHE A 90 -1.50 -6.51 -2.85
CA PHE A 90 -0.25 -6.58 -3.59
C PHE A 90 0.83 -5.70 -2.96
N THR A 91 1.49 -6.25 -1.95
CA THR A 91 2.63 -5.65 -1.26
C THR A 91 3.80 -6.64 -1.24
N LEU A 92 5.01 -6.10 -1.14
CA LEU A 92 6.24 -6.88 -1.11
C LEU A 92 6.27 -7.74 0.16
N GLU A 93 5.77 -7.20 1.26
CA GLU A 93 5.61 -7.93 2.52
C GLU A 93 4.73 -9.17 2.36
N ASN A 94 3.55 -9.05 1.71
CA ASN A 94 2.66 -10.18 1.51
C ASN A 94 3.28 -11.22 0.56
N LEU A 95 3.99 -10.79 -0.49
CA LEU A 95 4.71 -11.70 -1.39
C LEU A 95 5.78 -12.49 -0.64
N LYS A 96 6.63 -11.83 0.15
CA LYS A 96 7.66 -12.47 0.97
C LYS A 96 7.06 -13.40 2.04
N LYS A 97 5.90 -13.05 2.61
CA LYS A 97 5.18 -13.93 3.55
C LYS A 97 4.58 -15.18 2.90
N ILE A 98 4.27 -15.13 1.60
CA ILE A 98 3.81 -16.30 0.82
C ILE A 98 5.01 -17.15 0.40
N TYR A 99 5.99 -16.54 -0.24
CA TYR A 99 7.24 -17.18 -0.63
C TYR A 99 8.24 -17.06 0.52
N ARG A 100 7.98 -17.73 1.65
CA ARG A 100 8.75 -17.54 2.91
C ARG A 100 10.24 -17.86 2.80
N GLU A 101 10.59 -18.76 1.89
CA GLU A 101 11.95 -19.27 1.70
C GLU A 101 12.11 -19.78 0.25
N GLY A 102 13.33 -20.21 -0.08
CA GLY A 102 13.68 -20.71 -1.41
C GLY A 102 13.99 -19.62 -2.42
N GLU A 103 14.18 -20.01 -3.68
CA GLU A 103 14.64 -19.09 -4.73
C GLU A 103 13.67 -17.93 -4.99
N ALA A 104 12.36 -18.18 -4.92
CA ALA A 104 11.35 -17.13 -5.08
C ALA A 104 11.49 -16.04 -4.01
N PHE A 105 11.79 -16.41 -2.76
CA PHE A 105 12.08 -15.43 -1.71
C PHE A 105 13.35 -14.65 -2.03
N THR A 106 14.44 -15.33 -2.36
CA THR A 106 15.73 -14.70 -2.66
C THR A 106 15.60 -13.70 -3.81
N VAL A 107 14.86 -14.06 -4.85
CA VAL A 107 14.54 -13.19 -5.98
C VAL A 107 13.76 -11.95 -5.52
N LEU A 108 12.70 -12.13 -4.72
CA LEU A 108 11.91 -11.01 -4.19
C LEU A 108 12.76 -10.09 -3.30
N ASP A 109 13.67 -10.66 -2.50
CA ASP A 109 14.54 -9.91 -1.61
C ASP A 109 15.66 -9.15 -2.34
N THR A 110 16.14 -9.71 -3.44
CA THR A 110 17.26 -9.14 -4.23
C THR A 110 16.80 -8.02 -5.16
N TYR A 111 15.65 -8.19 -5.83
CA TYR A 111 15.26 -7.31 -6.95
C TYR A 111 14.19 -6.26 -6.60
N PHE A 112 13.57 -6.35 -5.43
CA PHE A 112 12.47 -5.47 -5.02
C PHE A 112 12.72 -4.91 -3.62
N SER A 113 12.77 -3.59 -3.52
CA SER A 113 13.02 -2.89 -2.25
C SER A 113 11.73 -2.34 -1.64
N THR A 114 10.77 -1.96 -2.49
CA THR A 114 9.53 -1.30 -2.09
C THR A 114 8.33 -1.86 -2.85
N ASP A 115 7.12 -1.62 -2.34
CA ASP A 115 5.87 -1.97 -3.02
C ASP A 115 5.76 -1.30 -4.40
N SER A 116 6.37 -0.13 -4.59
CA SER A 116 6.35 0.57 -5.88
C SER A 116 7.12 -0.17 -6.97
N ASP A 117 8.14 -0.94 -6.59
CA ASP A 117 8.93 -1.73 -7.54
C ASP A 117 8.11 -2.87 -8.16
N LEU A 118 7.12 -3.40 -7.44
CA LEU A 118 6.28 -4.51 -7.89
C LEU A 118 5.44 -4.18 -9.13
N LEU A 119 5.07 -2.91 -9.29
CA LEU A 119 4.28 -2.42 -10.42
C LEU A 119 5.16 -1.98 -11.61
N SER A 120 6.47 -2.22 -11.52
CA SER A 120 7.38 -1.95 -12.63
C SER A 120 7.15 -2.95 -13.77
N PHE A 121 6.82 -2.43 -14.94
CA PHE A 121 6.62 -3.23 -16.13
C PHE A 121 7.92 -3.42 -16.91
N ASP A 122 8.24 -4.67 -17.25
CA ASP A 122 9.34 -5.02 -18.14
C ASP A 122 8.89 -4.88 -19.59
N ARG A 123 9.45 -3.89 -20.29
CA ARG A 123 9.11 -3.61 -21.68
C ARG A 123 9.68 -4.63 -22.67
N ILE A 124 10.73 -5.35 -22.31
CA ILE A 124 11.38 -6.33 -23.18
C ILE A 124 10.58 -7.63 -23.15
N HIS A 125 10.20 -8.06 -21.95
CA HIS A 125 9.47 -9.31 -21.74
C HIS A 125 7.95 -9.15 -21.80
N HIS A 126 7.46 -7.90 -21.88
CA HIS A 126 6.05 -7.54 -21.92
C HIS A 126 5.25 -8.10 -20.72
N GLU A 127 5.87 -8.09 -19.54
CA GLU A 127 5.24 -8.54 -18.30
C GLU A 127 5.67 -7.69 -17.09
N PHE A 128 4.96 -7.77 -15.97
CA PHE A 128 5.43 -7.16 -14.72
C PHE A 128 6.71 -7.84 -14.27
N ARG A 129 7.71 -7.04 -13.87
CA ARG A 129 9.04 -7.53 -13.48
C ARG A 129 8.95 -8.62 -12.40
N VAL A 130 8.01 -8.51 -11.47
CA VAL A 130 7.83 -9.51 -10.41
C VAL A 130 7.43 -10.88 -10.97
N ASN A 131 6.53 -10.93 -11.95
CA ASN A 131 6.18 -12.18 -12.61
C ASN A 131 7.33 -12.72 -13.46
N TYR A 132 8.06 -11.84 -14.16
CA TYR A 132 9.26 -12.23 -14.91
C TYR A 132 10.26 -12.95 -14.00
N TYR A 133 10.66 -12.32 -12.90
CA TYR A 133 11.68 -12.90 -12.02
C TYR A 133 11.17 -14.13 -11.25
N LEU A 134 9.91 -14.13 -10.79
CA LEU A 134 9.31 -15.32 -10.17
C LEU A 134 9.27 -16.50 -11.15
N SER A 135 9.05 -16.25 -12.44
CA SER A 135 9.05 -17.30 -13.47
C SER A 135 10.43 -17.93 -13.70
N LYS A 136 11.51 -17.22 -13.33
CA LYS A 136 12.87 -17.75 -13.38
C LYS A 136 13.17 -18.63 -12.18
N ALA A 137 12.71 -18.23 -10.99
CA ALA A 137 12.83 -19.02 -9.78
C ALA A 137 12.03 -20.33 -9.82
N ASP A 138 10.88 -20.36 -10.48
CA ASP A 138 10.04 -21.56 -10.62
C ASP A 138 10.62 -22.62 -11.58
N ARG A 139 11.67 -22.28 -12.34
CA ARG A 139 12.31 -23.17 -13.33
C ARG A 139 13.59 -23.83 -12.84
N ALA A 140 14.08 -23.45 -11.66
CA ALA A 140 15.28 -24.01 -11.04
C ALA A 140 14.94 -25.26 -10.22
#